data_AF-A0A1G7GXR3-F1
#
_entry.id   AF-A0A1G7GXR3-F1
#
_cell.length_a   1.000
_cell.length_b   1.000
_cell.length_c   1.000
_cell.angle_alpha   90.00
_cell.angle_beta   90.00
_cell.angle_gamma   90.00
#
_symmetry.space_group_name_H-M   'P 1'
#
loop_
_entity.id
_entity.type
_entity.pdbx_description
1 polymer ?
#
loop_
_entity_poly.entity_id
_entity_poly.type
_entity_poly.pdbx_seq_one_letter_code
_entity_poly.pdbx_strand_id
1 'polypeptide(L)'
;MPPELHVTTHLHTDGPIPGPHSLLTLTAAAHTAAGVPIGTFTVNLRELPGATLHPASLQDWRTKAEEWLSTRRASKPPALATIAFTRWVSRLPGRPVFVAEPEAYLFVYWYAQRFTDGWPFVGTLPPEAVADRSAAARSCTLPSCRAQPASAG
;
A
#
# COMPACT_ATOMS: atom_id res chain seq x y z
N MET A 1 -0.84 26.34 -10.22
CA MET A 1 -0.36 24.94 -10.13
C MET A 1 -1.52 24.06 -9.68
N PRO A 2 -1.63 22.80 -10.14
CA PRO A 2 -2.62 21.87 -9.62
C PRO A 2 -2.42 21.65 -8.11
N PRO A 3 -3.50 21.42 -7.33
CA PRO A 3 -3.42 21.23 -5.89
C PRO A 3 -2.64 19.96 -5.53
N GLU A 4 -1.97 19.98 -4.38
CA GLU A 4 -1.33 18.81 -3.80
C GLU A 4 -2.38 17.84 -3.24
N LEU A 5 -2.16 16.55 -3.50
CA LEU A 5 -2.97 15.45 -3.00
C LEU A 5 -2.08 14.52 -2.17
N HIS A 6 -2.61 14.04 -1.05
CA HIS A 6 -1.92 13.09 -0.19
C HIS A 6 -2.45 11.68 -0.46
N VAL A 7 -1.55 10.75 -0.72
CA VAL A 7 -1.87 9.35 -0.96
C VAL A 7 -1.26 8.52 0.16
N THR A 8 -2.09 8.13 1.13
CA THR A 8 -1.67 7.21 2.20
C THR A 8 -1.73 5.77 1.73
N THR A 9 -0.85 4.92 2.25
CA THR A 9 -0.85 3.48 1.95
C THR A 9 -0.80 2.60 3.19
N HIS A 10 -1.44 1.44 3.09
CA HIS A 10 -1.35 0.34 4.04
C HIS A 10 -1.05 -0.95 3.30
N LEU A 11 -0.01 -1.67 3.74
CA LEU A 11 0.53 -2.81 3.03
C LEU A 11 0.53 -4.06 3.93
N HIS A 12 0.49 -5.23 3.28
CA HIS A 12 0.84 -6.51 3.90
C HIS A 12 1.94 -7.18 3.09
N THR A 13 2.97 -7.65 3.76
CA THR A 13 4.18 -8.20 3.14
C THR A 13 4.45 -9.61 3.71
N ASP A 14 5.27 -10.39 3.01
CA ASP A 14 5.79 -11.68 3.51
C ASP A 14 7.22 -11.55 4.08
N GLY A 15 7.68 -10.33 4.35
CA GLY A 15 8.97 -10.06 4.98
C GLY A 15 9.36 -8.58 5.01
N PRO A 16 10.52 -8.25 5.60
CA PRO A 16 10.88 -6.87 5.92
C PRO A 16 11.38 -6.02 4.74
N ILE A 17 11.80 -6.64 3.63
CA ILE A 17 12.38 -5.93 2.48
C ILE A 17 11.87 -6.47 1.14
N PRO A 18 11.66 -5.62 0.11
CA PRO A 18 11.19 -6.08 -1.19
C PRO A 18 12.29 -6.80 -1.97
N GLY A 19 11.88 -7.76 -2.81
CA GLY A 19 12.78 -8.54 -3.67
C GLY A 19 12.94 -9.96 -3.15
N PRO A 20 13.64 -10.17 -2.02
CA PRO A 20 13.60 -11.45 -1.30
C PRO A 20 12.21 -11.78 -0.76
N HIS A 21 11.40 -10.75 -0.48
CA HIS A 21 10.04 -10.86 0.05
C HIS A 21 9.04 -10.09 -0.85
N SER A 22 7.80 -10.56 -0.88
CA SER A 22 6.69 -10.06 -1.66
C SER A 22 5.79 -9.10 -0.89
N LEU A 23 5.26 -8.12 -1.62
CA LEU A 23 4.08 -7.37 -1.25
C LEU A 23 2.87 -8.24 -1.58
N LEU A 24 2.00 -8.46 -0.61
CA LEU A 24 0.82 -9.34 -0.73
C LEU A 24 -0.46 -8.56 -0.93
N THR A 25 -0.58 -7.41 -0.28
CA THR A 25 -1.73 -6.50 -0.42
C THR A 25 -1.23 -5.07 -0.38
N LEU A 26 -1.73 -4.26 -1.31
CA LEU A 26 -1.57 -2.81 -1.33
C LEU A 26 -2.94 -2.17 -1.22
N THR A 27 -3.14 -1.34 -0.22
CA THR A 27 -4.28 -0.43 -0.11
C THR A 27 -3.77 1.01 -0.09
N ALA A 28 -4.46 1.89 -0.83
CA ALA A 28 -4.17 3.31 -0.88
C ALA A 28 -5.44 4.15 -0.76
N ALA A 29 -5.31 5.33 -0.16
CA ALA A 29 -6.38 6.32 -0.07
C ALA A 29 -5.83 7.70 -0.45
N ALA A 30 -6.45 8.34 -1.45
CA ALA A 30 -6.15 9.69 -1.88
C ALA A 30 -7.08 10.69 -1.18
N HIS A 31 -6.51 11.78 -0.68
CA HIS A 31 -7.23 12.90 -0.09
C HIS A 31 -6.58 14.23 -0.47
N THR A 32 -7.35 15.31 -0.38
CA THR A 32 -6.80 16.68 -0.46
C THR A 32 -5.94 16.97 0.77
N ALA A 33 -5.13 18.04 0.72
CA ALA A 33 -4.38 18.52 1.89
C ALA A 33 -5.28 18.87 3.10
N ALA A 34 -6.56 19.17 2.88
CA ALA A 34 -7.55 19.40 3.93
C ALA A 34 -8.19 18.10 4.47
N GLY A 35 -7.72 16.92 4.04
CA GLY A 35 -8.24 15.63 4.46
C GLY A 35 -9.51 15.18 3.73
N VAL A 36 -10.02 15.94 2.75
CA VAL A 36 -11.21 15.54 1.98
C VAL A 36 -10.91 14.31 1.12
N PRO A 37 -11.66 13.19 1.26
CA PRO A 37 -11.44 11.97 0.49
C PRO A 37 -11.67 12.17 -1.01
N ILE A 38 -10.81 11.59 -1.84
CA ILE A 38 -10.91 11.63 -3.31
C ILE A 38 -11.20 10.24 -3.87
N GLY A 39 -10.54 9.22 -3.36
CA GLY A 39 -10.73 7.85 -3.83
C GLY A 39 -9.81 6.86 -3.14
N THR A 40 -10.09 5.59 -3.33
CA THR A 40 -9.34 4.48 -2.75
C THR A 40 -8.94 3.48 -3.82
N PHE A 41 -7.90 2.70 -3.53
CA PHE A 41 -7.42 1.62 -4.38
C PHE A 41 -6.97 0.46 -3.51
N THR A 42 -7.38 -0.76 -3.85
CA THR A 42 -6.96 -1.98 -3.16
C THR A 42 -6.64 -3.06 -4.18
N VAL A 43 -5.51 -3.74 -3.99
CA VAL A 43 -5.12 -4.88 -4.81
C VAL A 43 -4.39 -5.91 -3.97
N ASN A 44 -4.70 -7.18 -4.21
CA ASN A 44 -3.91 -8.31 -3.76
C ASN A 44 -2.94 -8.71 -4.86
N LEU A 45 -1.69 -9.00 -4.49
CA LEU A 45 -0.62 -9.37 -5.40
C LEU A 45 -0.22 -10.83 -5.12
N ARG A 46 0.13 -11.55 -6.18
CA ARG A 46 0.83 -12.84 -6.06
C ARG A 46 2.27 -12.60 -5.61
N GLU A 47 2.86 -13.60 -5.00
CA GLU A 47 4.25 -13.60 -4.60
C GLU A 47 5.19 -13.38 -5.80
N LEU A 48 6.35 -12.75 -5.56
CA LEU A 48 7.38 -12.59 -6.59
C LEU A 48 8.01 -13.96 -6.91
N PRO A 49 8.36 -14.23 -8.19
CA PRO A 49 9.15 -15.39 -8.52
C PRO A 49 10.48 -15.39 -7.75
N GLY A 50 10.73 -16.45 -6.97
CA GLY A 50 11.95 -16.61 -6.18
C GLY A 50 11.95 -15.89 -4.82
N ALA A 51 10.92 -15.13 -4.49
CA ALA A 51 10.76 -14.61 -3.13
C ALA A 51 10.34 -15.73 -2.17
N THR A 52 10.72 -15.58 -0.90
CA THR A 52 10.42 -16.53 0.17
C THR A 52 9.74 -15.82 1.32
N LEU A 53 8.92 -16.54 2.09
CA LEU A 53 8.31 -16.02 3.30
C LEU A 53 9.36 -15.92 4.41
N HIS A 54 9.52 -14.73 4.98
CA HIS A 54 10.42 -14.49 6.10
C HIS A 54 9.95 -15.26 7.36
N PRO A 55 10.85 -15.87 8.17
CA PRO A 55 10.45 -16.63 9.35
C PRO A 55 9.61 -15.83 10.36
N ALA A 56 9.91 -14.56 10.59
CA ALA A 56 9.11 -13.70 11.46
C ALA A 56 7.70 -13.49 10.92
N SER A 57 7.57 -13.18 9.62
CA SER A 57 6.27 -13.03 8.96
C SER A 57 5.48 -14.34 8.98
N LEU A 58 6.14 -15.50 8.80
CA LEU A 58 5.50 -16.81 8.97
C LEU A 58 4.91 -16.96 10.37
N GLN A 59 5.65 -16.55 11.40
CA GLN A 59 5.17 -16.63 12.79
C GLN A 59 3.93 -15.75 12.99
N ASP A 60 3.91 -14.55 12.43
CA ASP A 60 2.75 -13.66 12.49
C ASP A 60 1.56 -14.24 11.74
N TRP A 61 1.77 -14.70 10.50
CA TRP A 61 0.70 -15.24 9.65
C TRP A 61 0.10 -16.52 10.19
N ARG A 62 0.86 -17.34 10.94
CA ARG A 62 0.31 -18.50 11.66
C ARG A 62 -0.77 -18.12 12.66
N THR A 63 -0.67 -16.94 13.27
CA THR A 63 -1.70 -16.43 14.19
C THR A 63 -2.90 -15.81 13.46
N LYS A 64 -2.78 -15.56 12.14
CA LYS A 64 -3.76 -14.85 11.31
C LYS A 64 -4.03 -15.58 9.99
N ALA A 65 -4.30 -16.89 10.06
CA ALA A 65 -4.42 -17.74 8.87
C ALA A 65 -5.53 -17.27 7.89
N GLU A 66 -6.67 -16.80 8.38
CA GLU A 66 -7.75 -16.29 7.54
C GLU A 66 -7.36 -15.01 6.78
N GLU A 67 -6.56 -14.15 7.42
CA GLU A 67 -6.05 -12.93 6.79
C GLU A 67 -5.01 -13.28 5.72
N TRP A 68 -4.12 -14.22 6.03
CA TRP A 68 -3.18 -14.76 5.06
C TRP A 68 -3.93 -15.28 3.82
N LEU A 69 -4.96 -16.10 3.98
CA LEU A 69 -5.78 -16.59 2.85
C LEU A 69 -6.46 -15.45 2.11
N SER A 70 -6.89 -14.40 2.81
CA SER A 70 -7.57 -13.26 2.21
C SER A 70 -6.66 -12.45 1.29
N THR A 71 -5.35 -12.32 1.57
CA THR A 71 -4.42 -11.67 0.64
C THR A 71 -4.22 -12.48 -0.66
N ARG A 72 -4.59 -13.76 -0.70
CA ARG A 72 -4.47 -14.62 -1.89
C ARG A 72 -5.70 -14.56 -2.78
N ARG A 73 -6.83 -14.10 -2.24
CA ARG A 73 -8.09 -14.02 -2.99
C ARG A 73 -7.96 -13.02 -4.13
N ALA A 74 -8.30 -13.47 -5.34
CA ALA A 74 -8.27 -12.68 -6.57
C ALA A 74 -6.94 -11.96 -6.84
N SER A 75 -5.83 -12.51 -6.33
CA SER A 75 -4.51 -11.89 -6.46
C SER A 75 -4.07 -11.76 -7.91
N LYS A 76 -3.45 -10.63 -8.22
CA LYS A 76 -2.96 -10.29 -9.56
C LYS A 76 -1.44 -10.52 -9.64
N PRO A 77 -0.90 -10.82 -10.83
CA PRO A 77 0.54 -10.79 -11.04
C PRO A 77 1.13 -9.45 -10.59
N PRO A 78 2.31 -9.43 -9.91
CA PRO A 78 2.93 -8.20 -9.40
C PRO A 78 2.96 -7.05 -10.40
N ALA A 79 3.42 -7.33 -11.63
CA ALA A 79 3.49 -6.33 -12.68
C ALA A 79 2.14 -5.69 -13.00
N LEU A 80 1.09 -6.49 -13.15
CA LEU A 80 -0.25 -5.99 -13.48
C LEU A 80 -0.85 -5.17 -12.31
N ALA A 81 -0.59 -5.60 -11.07
CA ALA A 81 -1.04 -4.85 -9.89
C ALA A 81 -0.35 -3.49 -9.79
N THR A 82 0.98 -3.44 -9.99
CA THR A 82 1.75 -2.20 -9.97
C THR A 82 1.36 -1.25 -11.11
N ILE A 83 1.17 -1.76 -12.33
CA ILE A 83 0.67 -0.95 -13.46
C ILE A 83 -0.71 -0.38 -13.14
N ALA A 84 -1.61 -1.17 -12.55
CA ALA A 84 -2.93 -0.69 -12.17
C ALA A 84 -2.87 0.41 -11.11
N PHE A 85 -2.02 0.24 -10.09
CA PHE A 85 -1.82 1.22 -9.03
C PHE A 85 -1.25 2.54 -9.57
N THR A 86 -0.15 2.50 -10.33
CA THR A 86 0.47 3.70 -10.90
C THR A 86 -0.45 4.44 -11.86
N ARG A 87 -1.24 3.70 -12.66
CA ARG A 87 -2.30 4.26 -13.52
C ARG A 87 -3.44 4.89 -12.73
N TRP A 88 -3.80 4.34 -11.57
CA TRP A 88 -4.78 4.96 -10.68
C TRP A 88 -4.24 6.28 -10.12
N VAL A 89 -2.98 6.30 -9.65
CA VAL A 89 -2.32 7.52 -9.17
C VAL A 89 -2.26 8.60 -10.25
N SER A 90 -1.90 8.26 -11.49
CA SER A 90 -1.79 9.23 -12.58
C SER A 90 -3.12 9.85 -13.03
N ARG A 91 -4.25 9.26 -12.64
CA ARG A 91 -5.60 9.77 -12.92
C ARG A 91 -6.14 10.68 -11.81
N LEU A 92 -5.41 10.86 -10.70
CA LEU A 92 -5.83 11.74 -9.63
C LEU A 92 -5.81 13.21 -10.09
N PRO A 93 -6.77 14.05 -9.68
CA PRO A 93 -6.92 15.42 -10.16
C PRO A 93 -6.00 16.41 -9.43
N GLY A 94 -4.68 16.19 -9.47
CA GLY A 94 -3.72 17.03 -8.77
C GLY A 94 -2.29 16.51 -8.81
N ARG A 95 -1.47 16.97 -7.86
CA ARG A 95 -0.07 16.56 -7.71
C ARG A 95 0.03 15.55 -6.55
N PRO A 96 0.12 14.24 -6.82
CA PRO A 96 0.10 13.23 -5.76
C PRO A 96 1.44 13.19 -5.03
N VAL A 97 1.37 13.28 -3.70
CA VAL A 97 2.47 13.12 -2.74
C VAL A 97 2.22 11.82 -1.98
N PHE A 98 3.25 10.98 -1.93
CA PHE A 98 3.17 9.68 -1.29
C PHE A 98 3.36 9.82 0.22
N VAL A 99 2.44 9.29 1.01
CA VAL A 99 2.45 9.39 2.47
C VAL A 99 2.51 8.00 3.06
N ALA A 100 3.64 7.65 3.65
CA ALA A 100 3.86 6.27 4.06
C ALA A 100 4.95 6.13 5.12
N GLU A 101 4.81 5.07 5.91
CA GLU A 101 5.90 4.56 6.75
C GLU A 101 7.07 4.06 5.88
N PRO A 102 8.30 3.99 6.44
CA PRO A 102 9.49 3.57 5.69
C PRO A 102 9.35 2.20 4.99
N GLU A 103 8.74 1.21 5.64
CA GLU A 103 8.50 -0.11 5.02
C GLU A 103 7.63 0.02 3.77
N ALA A 104 6.54 0.78 3.87
CA ALA A 104 5.63 0.97 2.76
C ALA A 104 6.27 1.72 1.59
N TYR A 105 7.11 2.72 1.89
CA TYR A 105 7.93 3.38 0.87
C TYR A 105 8.87 2.40 0.15
N LEU A 106 9.62 1.58 0.89
CA LEU A 106 10.56 0.62 0.30
C LEU A 106 9.86 -0.33 -0.68
N PHE A 107 8.75 -0.94 -0.26
CA PHE A 107 8.01 -1.88 -1.11
C PHE A 107 7.40 -1.21 -2.33
N VAL A 108 6.67 -0.10 -2.16
CA VAL A 108 6.00 0.56 -3.30
C VAL A 108 7.04 1.12 -4.29
N TYR A 109 8.10 1.74 -3.79
CA TYR A 109 9.18 2.26 -4.64
C TYR A 109 9.85 1.14 -5.42
N TRP A 110 10.25 0.05 -4.76
CA TRP A 110 10.89 -1.08 -5.44
C TRP A 110 10.00 -1.71 -6.52
N TYR A 111 8.71 -1.91 -6.23
CA TYR A 111 7.76 -2.47 -7.19
C TYR A 111 7.56 -1.53 -8.38
N ALA A 112 7.44 -0.22 -8.13
CA ALA A 112 7.28 0.79 -9.18
C ALA A 112 8.51 0.84 -10.10
N GLN A 113 9.73 0.79 -9.54
CA GLN A 113 10.95 0.73 -10.33
C GLN A 113 11.03 -0.57 -11.15
N ARG A 114 10.65 -1.71 -10.57
CA ARG A 114 10.74 -3.00 -11.24
C ARG A 114 9.74 -3.20 -12.38
N PHE A 115 8.52 -2.68 -12.23
CA PHE A 115 7.40 -3.04 -13.11
C PHE A 115 6.85 -1.88 -13.95
N THR A 116 7.20 -0.64 -13.63
CA THR A 116 6.68 0.55 -14.32
C THR A 116 7.73 1.59 -14.68
N ASP A 117 9.02 1.30 -14.43
CA ASP A 117 10.18 2.16 -14.73
C ASP A 117 10.05 3.61 -14.23
N GLY A 118 9.28 3.85 -13.16
CA GLY A 118 9.02 5.20 -12.72
C GLY A 118 8.23 5.33 -11.41
N TRP A 119 8.43 6.45 -10.75
CA TRP A 119 7.75 6.86 -9.52
C TRP A 119 6.61 7.84 -9.86
N PRO A 120 5.33 7.52 -9.59
CA PRO A 120 4.20 8.35 -10.04
C PRO A 120 3.90 9.55 -9.10
N PHE A 121 4.74 9.81 -8.09
CA PHE A 121 4.52 10.86 -7.10
C PHE A 121 5.54 11.98 -7.23
N VAL A 122 5.12 13.20 -6.90
CA VAL A 122 5.98 14.40 -6.98
C VAL A 122 6.85 14.61 -5.75
N GLY A 123 6.63 13.83 -4.69
CA GLY A 123 7.32 13.92 -3.42
C GLY A 123 6.80 12.89 -2.42
N THR A 124 7.40 12.87 -1.24
CA THR A 124 7.06 11.96 -0.14
C THR A 124 6.97 12.72 1.17
N LEU A 125 6.03 12.33 2.01
CA LEU A 125 5.88 12.83 3.37
C LEU A 125 5.76 11.67 4.35
N PRO A 126 6.20 11.84 5.59
CA PRO A 126 5.97 10.84 6.63
C PRO A 126 4.50 10.94 7.13
N PRO A 127 3.92 9.87 7.71
CA PRO A 127 2.49 9.84 8.05
C PRO A 127 2.04 10.88 9.07
N GLU A 128 2.94 11.36 9.94
CA GLU A 128 2.68 12.45 10.89
C GLU A 128 2.43 13.81 10.22
N ALA A 129 2.80 13.98 8.95
CA ALA A 129 2.57 15.20 8.22
C ALA A 129 1.11 15.37 7.73
N VAL A 130 0.27 14.35 7.88
CA VAL A 130 -1.13 14.38 7.43
C VAL A 130 -2.10 14.08 8.57
N ALA A 131 -3.27 14.72 8.54
CA ALA A 131 -4.29 14.58 9.57
C ALA A 131 -4.90 13.16 9.62
N ASP A 132 -5.07 12.50 8.48
CA ASP A 132 -5.76 11.20 8.39
C ASP A 132 -4.84 10.09 7.84
N ARG A 133 -3.83 9.74 8.65
CA ARG A 133 -2.88 8.66 8.35
C ARG A 133 -3.51 7.27 8.20
N SER A 134 -4.69 7.04 8.79
CA SER A 134 -5.37 5.73 8.80
C SER A 134 -6.34 5.51 7.65
N ALA A 135 -6.51 6.48 6.73
CA ALA A 135 -7.49 6.39 5.64
C ALA A 135 -7.31 5.13 4.76
N ALA A 136 -6.06 4.79 4.43
CA ALA A 136 -5.77 3.58 3.66
C ALA A 136 -6.08 2.30 4.45
N ALA A 137 -5.71 2.23 5.73
CA ALA A 137 -6.00 1.06 6.56
C ALA A 137 -7.52 0.81 6.70
N ARG A 138 -8.35 1.87 6.81
CA ARG A 138 -9.81 1.71 6.85
C ARG A 138 -10.41 1.18 5.55
N SER A 139 -9.70 1.32 4.44
CA SER A 139 -10.10 0.80 3.12
C SER A 139 -9.59 -0.62 2.87
N CYS A 140 -8.72 -1.15 3.75
CA CYS A 140 -8.19 -2.50 3.64
C CYS A 140 -9.29 -3.52 3.95
N THR A 141 -9.37 -4.56 3.13
CA THR A 141 -10.43 -5.56 3.21
C THR A 141 -10.15 -6.67 4.22
N LEU A 142 -9.00 -6.67 4.89
CA LEU A 142 -8.64 -7.69 5.87
C LEU A 142 -9.34 -7.44 7.21
N PRO A 143 -9.73 -8.51 7.93
CA PRO A 143 -10.42 -8.41 9.22
C PRO A 143 -9.72 -7.51 10.25
N SER A 144 -8.41 -7.66 10.47
CA SER A 144 -7.64 -6.83 11.41
C SER A 144 -7.62 -5.34 11.04
N CYS A 145 -7.64 -5.01 9.74
CA CYS A 145 -7.70 -3.62 9.27
C CYS A 145 -9.00 -2.93 9.70
N ARG A 146 -10.11 -3.67 9.79
CA ARG A 146 -11.41 -3.13 10.25
C ARG A 146 -11.50 -2.98 11.77
N ALA A 147 -10.67 -3.73 12.51
CA ALA A 147 -10.68 -3.78 13.96
C ALA A 147 -9.73 -2.75 14.62
N GLN A 148 -8.85 -2.11 13.85
CA GLN A 148 -8.02 -1.02 14.37
C GLN A 148 -8.91 0.19 14.70
N PRO A 149 -9.00 0.61 15.98
CA PRO A 149 -9.67 1.85 16.29
C PRO A 149 -8.95 2.98 15.55
N ALA A 150 -9.70 3.91 14.96
CA ALA A 150 -9.14 5.20 14.61
C ALA A 150 -8.40 5.70 15.85
N SER A 151 -7.08 5.86 15.77
CA SER A 151 -6.31 6.32 16.93
C SER A 151 -6.91 7.66 17.36
N ALA A 152 -7.63 7.64 18.48
CA ALA A 152 -7.95 8.84 19.23
C ALA A 152 -6.62 9.42 19.71
N GLY A 153 -6.54 10.75 19.67
CA GLY A 153 -5.34 11.53 19.98
C GLY A 153 -4.77 11.32 21.37
#